data_AF-A0A8S2G3Y4-F1
#
_entry.id   AF-A0A8S2G3Y4-F1
#
_cell.length_a   1.000
_cell.length_b   1.000
_cell.length_c   1.000
_cell.angle_alpha   90.00
_cell.angle_beta   90.00
_cell.angle_gamma   90.00
#
_symmetry.space_group_name_H-M   'P 1'
#
loop_
_entity.id
_entity.type
_entity.pdbx_description
1 polymer ?
#
loop_
_entity_poly.entity_id
_entity_poly.type
_entity_poly.pdbx_seq_one_letter_code
_entity_poly.pdbx_strand_id
1 'polypeptide(L)'
;LDLPVPEEQPDESASKRFCSSSSKIPPLLKLIPPSIPTTAHLNEIAGSPIDQLCSLEQIVRTNLEQVQDMFSSNYEQIMKTSKSTAYDECQLCSSIKPKGTLYSLSPARTLTDEDASQPSFPFLQSTSFVCTLCYFNLIDQWTLYEKQNITSDKRKYQKPEAHCYLCNMLISFQQTEIKLLETNYFPFLFDLNSLHHSSSLYDNKRLALACDHCFYALLFQYIDYEKKNVSTEKRKYKWYVEYPIEKMTSMEMSY
;
A
#
# COMPACT_ATOMS: atom_id res chain seq x y z
N LEU A 1 -39.77 44.79 19.86
CA LEU A 1 -39.13 44.93 18.54
C LEU A 1 -38.25 43.69 18.33
N ASP A 2 -38.80 42.47 18.37
CA ASP A 2 -39.80 41.88 17.46
C ASP A 2 -39.30 41.73 16.02
N LEU A 3 -38.74 40.54 15.75
CA LEU A 3 -39.07 39.59 14.66
C LEU A 3 -38.92 40.07 13.17
N PRO A 4 -39.03 39.17 12.15
CA PRO A 4 -38.04 38.16 11.74
C PRO A 4 -37.88 38.05 10.18
N VAL A 5 -36.95 37.17 9.72
CA VAL A 5 -36.94 36.20 8.57
C VAL A 5 -37.68 36.54 7.23
N PRO A 6 -37.09 36.23 6.05
CA PRO A 6 -37.38 35.00 5.26
C PRO A 6 -36.07 34.29 4.83
N GLU A 7 -35.86 32.97 4.84
CA GLU A 7 -36.63 31.77 4.44
C GLU A 7 -37.19 31.83 3.02
N GLU A 8 -36.46 31.24 2.07
CA GLU A 8 -37.02 30.75 0.80
C GLU A 8 -36.17 29.59 0.24
N GLN A 9 -36.78 28.41 0.24
CA GLN A 9 -36.46 27.34 -0.71
C GLN A 9 -36.97 27.72 -2.12
N PRO A 10 -36.59 26.99 -3.17
CA PRO A 10 -37.65 26.23 -3.82
C PRO A 10 -37.24 24.81 -4.24
N ASP A 11 -38.07 23.91 -3.76
CA ASP A 11 -38.82 22.85 -4.43
C ASP A 11 -38.29 21.96 -5.56
N GLU A 12 -38.69 20.72 -5.36
CA GLU A 12 -38.69 19.56 -6.22
C GLU A 12 -39.50 19.75 -7.53
N SER A 13 -39.20 18.82 -8.44
CA SER A 13 -40.14 18.17 -9.35
C SER A 13 -40.36 18.78 -10.74
N ALA A 14 -39.62 18.23 -11.71
CA ALA A 14 -40.15 17.53 -12.89
C ALA A 14 -39.02 17.30 -13.90
N SER A 15 -38.91 16.20 -14.64
CA SER A 15 -39.50 14.88 -14.59
C SER A 15 -38.77 14.10 -15.70
N LYS A 16 -38.33 12.89 -15.37
CA LYS A 16 -38.31 11.69 -16.24
C LYS A 16 -37.78 11.82 -17.68
N ARG A 17 -36.74 11.05 -17.97
CA ARG A 17 -36.85 9.97 -18.98
C ARG A 17 -35.92 8.79 -18.67
N PHE A 18 -36.54 7.62 -18.75
CA PHE A 18 -36.01 6.27 -18.68
C PHE A 18 -34.74 6.06 -19.51
N CYS A 19 -33.81 5.27 -18.98
CA CYS A 19 -33.40 4.02 -19.62
C CYS A 19 -32.66 3.12 -18.62
N SER A 20 -33.34 2.02 -18.28
CA SER A 20 -32.78 0.76 -17.81
C SER A 20 -31.59 0.31 -18.65
N SER A 21 -30.46 -0.05 -18.02
CA SER A 21 -29.61 -1.14 -18.52
C SER A 21 -28.62 -1.63 -17.48
N SER A 22 -28.82 -2.89 -17.11
CA SER A 22 -27.90 -3.92 -16.64
C SER A 22 -26.62 -3.51 -15.89
N SER A 23 -26.59 -3.96 -14.63
CA SER A 23 -25.42 -4.48 -13.94
C SER A 23 -24.60 -5.39 -14.87
N LYS A 24 -23.47 -4.90 -15.36
CA LYS A 24 -22.43 -5.76 -15.93
C LYS A 24 -21.62 -6.37 -14.80
N ILE A 25 -22.15 -7.46 -14.27
CA ILE A 25 -21.36 -8.49 -13.59
C ILE A 25 -20.37 -9.03 -14.65
N PRO A 26 -19.06 -9.09 -14.38
CA PRO A 26 -18.12 -9.74 -15.29
C PRO A 26 -18.53 -11.21 -15.44
N PRO A 27 -18.44 -11.80 -16.65
CA PRO A 27 -18.96 -13.14 -16.91
C PRO A 27 -18.09 -14.18 -16.18
N LEU A 28 -18.43 -14.45 -14.92
CA LEU A 28 -18.03 -15.68 -14.27
C LEU A 28 -18.84 -16.81 -14.90
N LEU A 29 -18.13 -17.85 -15.36
CA LEU A 29 -18.64 -19.15 -15.78
C LEU A 29 -19.31 -19.21 -17.16
N LYS A 30 -18.51 -19.10 -18.21
CA LYS A 30 -18.56 -20.08 -19.30
C LYS A 30 -17.35 -20.99 -19.22
N LEU A 31 -17.25 -21.76 -18.14
CA LEU A 31 -16.53 -23.02 -18.20
C LEU A 31 -17.40 -23.95 -19.04
N ILE A 32 -17.16 -23.99 -20.35
CA ILE A 32 -17.49 -25.18 -21.12
C ILE A 32 -16.47 -26.21 -20.61
N PRO A 33 -16.86 -27.26 -19.87
CA PRO A 33 -15.92 -28.34 -19.60
C PRO A 33 -15.42 -28.83 -20.96
N PRO A 34 -14.11 -29.15 -21.14
CA PRO A 34 -13.73 -29.93 -22.31
C PRO A 34 -14.63 -31.16 -22.30
N SER A 35 -15.30 -31.39 -23.42
CA SER A 35 -16.20 -32.51 -23.64
C SER A 35 -15.62 -33.72 -22.93
N ILE A 36 -16.30 -34.20 -21.89
CA ILE A 36 -16.01 -35.51 -21.32
C ILE A 36 -15.93 -36.44 -22.54
N PRO A 37 -14.86 -37.23 -22.74
CA PRO A 37 -14.88 -38.24 -23.77
C PRO A 37 -16.12 -39.07 -23.48
N THR A 38 -17.13 -38.94 -24.33
CA THR A 38 -18.31 -39.80 -24.31
C THR A 38 -17.77 -41.22 -24.23
N THR A 39 -18.42 -42.08 -23.45
CA THR A 39 -18.10 -43.49 -23.17
C THR A 39 -17.84 -44.40 -24.40
N ALA A 40 -17.72 -43.82 -25.60
CA ALA A 40 -17.39 -44.44 -26.87
C ALA A 40 -15.94 -44.96 -27.00
N HIS A 41 -15.02 -44.68 -26.06
CA HIS A 41 -13.64 -45.21 -26.14
C HIS A 41 -13.32 -46.37 -25.18
N LEU A 42 -14.30 -46.92 -24.47
CA LEU A 42 -14.08 -48.07 -23.56
C LEU A 42 -14.29 -49.45 -24.20
N ASN A 43 -14.64 -49.54 -25.48
CA ASN A 43 -15.06 -50.83 -26.06
C ASN A 43 -13.99 -51.62 -26.83
N GLU A 44 -12.72 -51.22 -26.84
CA GLU A 44 -11.67 -52.01 -27.50
C GLU A 44 -10.37 -52.07 -26.69
N ILE A 45 -10.41 -52.73 -25.52
CA ILE A 45 -9.19 -53.26 -24.88
C ILE A 45 -9.50 -54.67 -24.36
N ALA A 46 -9.16 -55.69 -25.16
CA ALA A 46 -9.17 -57.08 -24.74
C ALA A 46 -7.96 -57.32 -23.80
N GLY A 47 -8.21 -57.34 -22.49
CA GLY A 47 -7.20 -57.56 -21.45
C GLY A 47 -7.84 -58.04 -20.14
N SER A 48 -7.02 -58.58 -19.24
CA SER A 48 -7.48 -59.09 -17.93
C SER A 48 -8.13 -57.97 -17.10
N PRO A 49 -9.14 -58.26 -16.24
CA PRO A 49 -9.81 -57.25 -15.41
C PRO A 49 -8.86 -56.37 -14.57
N ILE A 50 -7.69 -56.90 -14.22
CA ILE A 50 -6.65 -56.18 -13.47
C ILE A 50 -5.93 -55.13 -14.35
N ASP A 51 -5.69 -55.45 -15.62
CA ASP A 51 -5.03 -54.54 -16.57
C ASP A 51 -5.95 -53.36 -16.94
N GLN A 52 -7.27 -53.61 -16.99
CA GLN A 52 -8.28 -52.58 -17.22
C GLN A 52 -8.39 -51.59 -16.05
N LEU A 53 -8.29 -52.08 -14.79
CA LEU A 53 -8.28 -51.22 -13.60
C LEU A 53 -7.02 -50.35 -13.54
N CYS A 54 -5.86 -50.91 -13.85
CA CYS A 54 -4.58 -50.18 -13.86
C CYS A 54 -4.57 -49.09 -14.94
N SER A 55 -5.10 -49.40 -16.13
CA SER A 55 -5.27 -48.43 -17.22
C SER A 55 -6.22 -47.28 -16.86
N LEU A 56 -7.34 -47.59 -16.20
CA LEU A 56 -8.30 -46.59 -15.72
C LEU A 56 -7.69 -45.68 -14.63
N GLU A 57 -6.95 -46.24 -13.67
CA GLU A 57 -6.26 -45.44 -12.64
C GLU A 57 -5.26 -44.47 -13.27
N GLN A 58 -4.51 -44.93 -14.28
CA GLN A 58 -3.52 -44.11 -14.96
C GLN A 58 -4.17 -42.98 -15.79
N ILE A 59 -5.32 -43.24 -16.42
CA ILE A 59 -6.11 -42.22 -17.13
C ILE A 59 -6.65 -41.19 -16.13
N VAL A 60 -7.23 -41.62 -15.01
CA VAL A 60 -7.75 -40.71 -13.97
C VAL A 60 -6.64 -39.83 -13.40
N ARG A 61 -5.47 -40.42 -13.11
CA ARG A 61 -4.32 -39.69 -12.57
C ARG A 61 -3.81 -38.64 -13.56
N THR A 62 -3.65 -39.01 -14.82
CA THR A 62 -3.19 -38.10 -15.88
C THR A 62 -4.17 -36.94 -16.08
N ASN A 63 -5.47 -37.22 -16.06
CA ASN A 63 -6.50 -36.17 -16.16
C ASN A 63 -6.49 -35.25 -14.94
N LEU A 64 -6.26 -35.79 -13.74
CA LEU A 64 -6.18 -34.98 -12.51
C LEU A 64 -4.98 -34.02 -12.56
N GLU A 65 -3.82 -34.51 -12.99
CA GLU A 65 -2.59 -33.73 -13.15
C GLU A 65 -2.78 -32.62 -14.21
N GLN A 66 -3.36 -32.94 -15.36
CA GLN A 66 -3.66 -31.94 -16.40
C GLN A 66 -4.63 -30.85 -15.92
N VAL A 67 -5.66 -31.23 -15.17
CA VAL A 67 -6.60 -30.26 -14.59
C VAL A 67 -5.88 -29.39 -13.57
N GLN A 68 -5.04 -29.96 -12.72
CA GLN A 68 -4.28 -29.23 -11.70
C GLN A 68 -3.28 -28.24 -12.32
N ASP A 69 -2.57 -28.63 -13.38
CA ASP A 69 -1.64 -27.77 -14.12
C ASP A 69 -2.38 -26.62 -14.82
N MET A 70 -3.52 -26.93 -15.44
CA MET A 70 -4.38 -25.91 -16.07
C MET A 70 -4.89 -24.89 -15.04
N PHE A 71 -5.35 -25.34 -13.87
CA PHE A 71 -5.79 -24.44 -12.80
C PHE A 71 -4.65 -23.56 -12.29
N SER A 72 -3.47 -24.13 -12.09
CA SER A 72 -2.29 -23.40 -11.60
C SER A 72 -1.84 -22.33 -12.60
N SER A 73 -1.77 -22.68 -13.88
CA SER A 73 -1.43 -21.74 -14.96
C SER A 73 -2.45 -20.61 -15.11
N ASN A 74 -3.75 -20.95 -15.10
CA ASN A 74 -4.82 -19.95 -15.17
C ASN A 74 -4.81 -19.03 -13.96
N TYR A 75 -4.58 -19.56 -12.75
CA TYR A 75 -4.47 -18.76 -11.53
C TYR A 75 -3.28 -17.79 -11.63
N GLU A 76 -2.11 -18.25 -12.06
CA GLU A 76 -0.96 -17.37 -12.28
C GLU A 76 -1.25 -16.27 -13.31
N GLN A 77 -1.92 -16.62 -14.40
CA GLN A 77 -2.25 -15.67 -15.46
C GLN A 77 -3.28 -14.62 -14.97
N ILE A 78 -4.29 -15.05 -14.21
CA ILE A 78 -5.26 -14.16 -13.57
C ILE A 78 -4.55 -13.26 -12.55
N MET A 79 -3.63 -13.80 -11.74
CA MET A 79 -2.88 -13.02 -10.76
C MET A 79 -1.90 -12.04 -11.42
N LYS A 80 -1.27 -12.41 -12.55
CA LYS A 80 -0.41 -11.52 -13.35
C LYS A 80 -1.21 -10.39 -14.01
N THR A 81 -2.35 -10.72 -14.61
CA THR A 81 -3.23 -9.73 -15.28
C THR A 81 -3.96 -8.81 -14.29
N SER A 82 -4.41 -9.33 -13.15
CA SER A 82 -4.98 -8.52 -12.05
C SER A 82 -3.92 -7.62 -11.40
N LYS A 83 -2.69 -8.11 -11.18
CA LYS A 83 -1.59 -7.26 -10.67
C LYS A 83 -1.27 -6.12 -11.63
N SER A 84 -1.20 -6.38 -12.93
CA SER A 84 -0.92 -5.34 -13.95
C SER A 84 -2.03 -4.30 -14.11
N THR A 85 -3.28 -4.63 -13.74
CA THR A 85 -4.41 -3.70 -13.87
C THR A 85 -4.70 -2.93 -12.59
N ALA A 86 -4.32 -3.47 -11.42
CA ALA A 86 -4.64 -2.90 -10.11
C ALA A 86 -3.48 -2.16 -9.42
N TYR A 87 -2.23 -2.29 -9.89
CA TYR A 87 -1.07 -1.69 -9.25
C TYR A 87 -0.15 -0.97 -10.23
N ASP A 88 0.49 0.09 -9.75
CA ASP A 88 1.57 0.82 -10.41
C ASP A 88 2.88 0.66 -9.63
N GLU A 89 4.01 0.87 -10.29
CA GLU A 89 5.34 0.83 -9.67
C GLU A 89 5.90 2.25 -9.48
N CYS A 90 6.42 2.53 -8.28
CA CYS A 90 7.13 3.77 -8.01
C CYS A 90 8.44 3.83 -8.82
N GLN A 91 8.59 4.84 -9.67
CA GLN A 91 9.76 4.95 -10.56
C GLN A 91 11.08 5.31 -9.86
N LEU A 92 11.07 5.60 -8.54
CA LEU A 92 12.28 5.91 -7.78
C LEU A 92 12.78 4.77 -6.87
N CYS A 93 11.85 3.99 -6.32
CA CYS A 93 12.17 2.93 -5.35
C CYS A 93 11.60 1.55 -5.70
N SER A 94 10.91 1.42 -6.84
CA SER A 94 10.31 0.17 -7.32
C SER A 94 9.27 -0.46 -6.38
N SER A 95 8.75 0.31 -5.42
CA SER A 95 7.66 -0.17 -4.56
C SER A 95 6.36 -0.26 -5.37
N ILE A 96 5.67 -1.38 -5.26
CA ILE A 96 4.34 -1.59 -5.86
C ILE A 96 3.29 -0.84 -5.03
N LYS A 97 2.40 -0.10 -5.69
CA LYS A 97 1.33 0.68 -5.06
C LYS A 97 0.00 0.51 -5.79
N PRO A 98 -1.15 0.63 -5.12
CA PRO A 98 -2.43 0.59 -5.79
C PRO A 98 -2.49 1.64 -6.90
N LYS A 99 -3.10 1.28 -8.02
CA LYS A 99 -3.16 2.14 -9.20
C LYS A 99 -3.79 3.49 -8.89
N GLY A 100 -3.18 4.56 -9.38
CA GLY A 100 -3.66 5.93 -9.16
C GLY A 100 -3.32 6.54 -7.79
N THR A 101 -2.50 5.87 -6.97
CA THR A 101 -2.01 6.40 -5.68
C THR A 101 -0.62 7.03 -5.76
N LEU A 102 0.03 6.96 -6.92
CA LEU A 102 1.34 7.58 -7.14
C LEU A 102 1.21 9.10 -7.36
N TYR A 103 2.20 9.84 -6.89
CA TYR A 103 2.33 11.29 -7.05
C TYR A 103 3.20 11.62 -8.26
N SER A 104 2.90 12.72 -8.92
CA SER A 104 3.68 13.22 -10.05
C SER A 104 4.80 14.14 -9.57
N LEU A 105 6.02 13.92 -10.08
CA LEU A 105 7.17 14.81 -9.94
C LEU A 105 7.62 15.28 -11.32
N SER A 106 7.87 16.57 -11.46
CA SER A 106 8.27 17.18 -12.74
C SER A 106 9.78 17.38 -12.85
N PRO A 107 10.36 17.19 -14.05
CA PRO A 107 11.73 17.61 -14.33
C PRO A 107 11.82 19.14 -14.33
N ALA A 108 13.04 19.67 -14.25
CA ALA A 108 13.26 21.11 -14.45
C ALA A 108 12.88 21.49 -15.90
N ARG A 109 12.02 22.51 -16.05
CA ARG A 109 11.62 23.07 -17.35
C ARG A 109 12.45 24.32 -17.67
N THR A 110 12.56 24.65 -18.96
CA THR A 110 13.05 25.97 -19.40
C THR A 110 12.08 27.03 -18.89
N LEU A 111 12.56 27.89 -17.99
CA LEU A 111 11.80 28.82 -17.17
C LEU A 111 10.93 29.79 -17.99
N THR A 112 9.65 29.85 -17.67
CA THR A 112 8.89 31.11 -17.61
C THR A 112 8.89 31.57 -16.15
N ASP A 113 8.87 32.88 -15.90
CA ASP A 113 9.04 33.46 -14.55
C ASP A 113 8.00 33.00 -13.51
N GLU A 114 6.85 32.49 -13.94
CA GLU A 114 5.81 31.95 -13.05
C GLU A 114 6.11 30.54 -12.49
N ASP A 115 6.91 29.74 -13.21
CA ASP A 115 7.20 28.34 -12.87
C ASP A 115 8.33 28.18 -11.82
N ALA A 116 9.05 29.26 -11.50
CA ALA A 116 10.18 29.22 -10.56
C ALA A 116 9.77 28.86 -9.11
N SER A 117 8.49 29.01 -8.77
CA SER A 117 7.95 28.72 -7.44
C SER A 117 7.59 27.24 -7.21
N GLN A 118 7.60 26.41 -8.26
CA GLN A 118 7.21 25.01 -8.15
C GLN A 118 8.41 24.06 -7.91
N PRO A 119 8.19 22.97 -7.14
CA PRO A 119 9.18 21.92 -7.00
C PRO A 119 9.59 21.31 -8.34
N SER A 120 10.87 21.40 -8.66
CA SER A 120 11.44 20.81 -9.87
C SER A 120 12.73 20.03 -9.56
N PHE A 121 12.90 18.92 -10.27
CA PHE A 121 13.95 17.95 -9.99
C PHE A 121 14.78 17.70 -11.26
N PRO A 122 15.92 18.39 -11.46
CA PRO A 122 16.70 18.31 -12.70
C PRO A 122 17.25 16.92 -13.03
N PHE A 123 17.38 16.04 -12.03
CA PHE A 123 17.83 14.67 -12.25
C PHE A 123 16.77 13.77 -12.90
N LEU A 124 15.51 14.22 -12.94
CA LEU A 124 14.45 13.53 -13.66
C LEU A 124 14.55 13.85 -15.16
N GLN A 125 14.51 12.82 -16.00
CA GLN A 125 14.50 12.99 -17.46
C GLN A 125 13.11 13.34 -18.01
N SER A 126 12.07 12.92 -17.31
CA SER A 126 10.66 13.13 -17.65
C SER A 126 9.82 13.13 -16.37
N THR A 127 8.55 13.52 -16.50
CA THR A 127 7.58 13.42 -15.39
C THR A 127 7.57 12.00 -14.84
N SER A 128 7.77 11.87 -13.53
CA SER A 128 7.89 10.59 -12.85
C SER A 128 6.76 10.41 -11.84
N PHE A 129 6.19 9.21 -11.79
CA PHE A 129 5.18 8.77 -10.83
C PHE A 129 5.82 8.00 -9.69
N VAL A 130 5.66 8.51 -8.47
CA VAL A 130 6.41 8.04 -7.31
C VAL A 130 5.48 7.81 -6.11
N CYS A 131 5.88 6.94 -5.19
CA CYS A 131 5.08 6.69 -4.00
C CYS A 131 5.11 7.89 -3.04
N THR A 132 4.13 7.94 -2.12
CA THR A 132 3.97 8.98 -1.09
C THR A 132 5.28 9.30 -0.35
N LEU A 133 6.05 8.28 0.04
CA LEU A 133 7.29 8.49 0.77
C LEU A 133 8.37 9.15 -0.09
N CYS A 134 8.56 8.67 -1.32
CA CYS A 134 9.54 9.26 -2.24
C CYS A 134 9.15 10.70 -2.59
N TYR A 135 7.85 10.96 -2.76
CA TYR A 135 7.31 12.29 -2.98
C TYR A 135 7.66 13.23 -1.83
N PHE A 136 7.20 12.94 -0.60
CA PHE A 136 7.42 13.84 0.53
C PHE A 136 8.91 14.01 0.85
N ASN A 137 9.70 12.94 0.78
CA ASN A 137 11.15 13.02 0.97
C ASN A 137 11.82 14.01 0.01
N LEU A 138 11.44 14.01 -1.28
CA LEU A 138 12.01 14.92 -2.27
C LEU A 138 11.49 16.35 -2.12
N ILE A 139 10.20 16.52 -1.77
CA ILE A 139 9.59 17.83 -1.50
C ILE A 139 10.21 18.50 -0.27
N ASP A 140 10.44 17.74 0.81
CA ASP A 140 11.07 18.26 2.02
C ASP A 140 12.53 18.69 1.73
N GLN A 141 13.29 17.88 0.99
CA GLN A 141 14.64 18.25 0.53
C GLN A 141 14.64 19.48 -0.38
N TRP A 142 13.74 19.57 -1.34
CA TRP A 142 13.61 20.74 -2.21
C TRP A 142 13.30 21.99 -1.39
N THR A 143 12.35 21.91 -0.46
CA THR A 143 11.95 23.00 0.42
C THR A 143 13.12 23.47 1.30
N LEU A 144 13.94 22.54 1.79
CA LEU A 144 15.15 22.87 2.54
C LEU A 144 16.18 23.59 1.66
N TYR A 145 16.38 23.12 0.42
CA TYR A 145 17.30 23.77 -0.52
C TYR A 145 16.84 25.17 -0.95
N GLU A 146 15.54 25.37 -1.16
CA GLU A 146 14.96 26.70 -1.40
C GLU A 146 15.22 27.64 -0.23
N LYS A 147 14.95 27.20 1.01
CA LYS A 147 15.20 28.00 2.23
C LYS A 147 16.67 28.38 2.39
N GLN A 148 17.58 27.54 1.92
CA GLN A 148 19.02 27.76 1.97
C GLN A 148 19.57 28.51 0.75
N ASN A 149 18.71 28.91 -0.20
CA ASN A 149 19.08 29.52 -1.47
C ASN A 149 20.15 28.71 -2.24
N ILE A 150 20.07 27.38 -2.17
CA ILE A 150 21.00 26.50 -2.89
C ILE A 150 20.58 26.42 -4.35
N THR A 151 21.51 26.75 -5.25
CA THR A 151 21.29 26.71 -6.69
C THR A 151 21.02 25.27 -7.16
N SER A 152 20.15 25.13 -8.17
CA SER A 152 19.62 23.82 -8.61
C SER A 152 20.71 22.80 -8.98
N ASP A 153 21.81 23.28 -9.59
CA ASP A 153 23.00 22.50 -9.97
C ASP A 153 23.77 21.90 -8.79
N LYS A 154 23.64 22.50 -7.59
CA LYS A 154 24.34 22.07 -6.38
C LYS A 154 23.50 21.15 -5.48
N ARG A 155 22.20 21.00 -5.77
CA ARG A 155 21.28 20.20 -4.96
C ARG A 155 21.58 18.72 -5.15
N LYS A 156 21.72 18.00 -4.03
CA LYS A 156 21.93 16.54 -4.02
C LYS A 156 20.74 15.87 -3.37
N TYR A 157 19.87 15.29 -4.18
CA TYR A 157 18.70 14.59 -3.67
C TYR A 157 19.05 13.16 -3.26
N GLN A 158 18.58 12.75 -2.10
CA GLN A 158 18.77 11.40 -1.56
C GLN A 158 17.46 10.62 -1.55
N LYS A 159 17.53 9.30 -1.77
CA LYS A 159 16.38 8.41 -1.60
C LYS A 159 15.98 8.33 -0.12
N PRO A 160 14.71 8.08 0.20
CA PRO A 160 14.30 7.93 1.59
C PRO A 160 14.92 6.68 2.20
N GLU A 161 15.62 6.85 3.33
CA GLU A 161 15.99 5.74 4.21
C GLU A 161 14.84 5.45 5.17
N ALA A 162 14.17 4.34 4.93
CA ALA A 162 12.90 4.05 5.54
C ALA A 162 13.01 3.45 6.94
N HIS A 163 13.26 4.27 7.94
CA HIS A 163 13.25 3.83 9.32
C HIS A 163 11.91 4.17 9.97
N CYS A 164 11.37 3.21 10.75
CA CYS A 164 10.24 3.49 11.62
C CYS A 164 10.61 4.61 12.59
N TYR A 165 9.80 5.65 12.67
CA TYR A 165 10.05 6.80 13.52
C TYR A 165 10.04 6.46 15.02
N LEU A 166 9.34 5.39 15.41
CA LEU A 166 9.15 5.00 16.81
C LEU A 166 10.19 4.00 17.31
N CYS A 167 10.61 3.05 16.48
CA CYS A 167 11.53 1.98 16.87
C CYS A 167 12.84 1.95 16.08
N ASN A 168 13.00 2.88 15.13
CA ASN A 168 14.17 3.00 14.24
C ASN A 168 14.50 1.75 13.41
N MET A 169 13.59 0.77 13.32
CA MET A 169 13.78 -0.40 12.47
C MET A 169 13.60 -0.04 11.00
N LEU A 170 14.46 -0.58 10.14
CA LEU A 170 14.34 -0.45 8.69
C LEU A 170 13.06 -1.12 8.19
N ILE A 171 12.30 -0.42 7.35
CA ILE A 171 11.04 -0.86 6.76
C ILE A 171 11.28 -1.24 5.30
N SER A 172 10.88 -2.46 4.94
CA SER A 172 10.88 -2.91 3.54
C SER A 172 9.53 -2.68 2.88
N PHE A 173 9.49 -1.80 1.87
CA PHE A 173 8.27 -1.47 1.14
C PHE A 173 7.93 -2.41 -0.01
N GLN A 174 8.71 -3.46 -0.21
CA GLN A 174 8.42 -4.45 -1.25
C GLN A 174 7.14 -5.24 -0.97
N GLN A 175 6.76 -5.35 0.32
CA GLN A 175 5.66 -6.20 0.76
C GLN A 175 4.68 -5.50 1.71
N THR A 176 5.02 -4.32 2.24
CA THR A 176 4.20 -3.60 3.22
C THR A 176 3.72 -2.26 2.67
N GLU A 177 2.49 -1.90 3.03
CA GLU A 177 1.98 -0.56 2.77
C GLU A 177 2.74 0.46 3.60
N ILE A 178 2.88 1.67 3.05
CA ILE A 178 3.47 2.77 3.81
C ILE A 178 2.43 3.19 4.85
N LYS A 179 2.79 3.15 6.13
CA LYS A 179 1.94 3.63 7.22
C LYS A 179 2.51 4.93 7.77
N LEU A 180 1.69 5.98 7.76
CA LEU A 180 2.03 7.30 8.26
C LEU A 180 1.15 7.62 9.45
N LEU A 181 1.77 8.12 10.52
CA LEU A 181 1.09 8.66 11.67
C LEU A 181 1.09 10.18 11.56
N GLU A 182 -0.07 10.81 11.65
CA GLU A 182 -0.15 12.26 11.65
C GLU A 182 0.16 12.82 13.04
N THR A 183 1.03 13.82 13.10
CA THR A 183 1.41 14.48 14.35
C THR A 183 0.25 15.20 15.03
N ASN A 184 -0.82 15.53 14.29
CA ASN A 184 -2.04 16.11 14.86
C ASN A 184 -2.77 15.14 15.80
N TYR A 185 -2.79 13.85 15.47
CA TYR A 185 -3.40 12.82 16.32
C TYR A 185 -2.42 12.27 17.37
N PHE A 186 -1.12 12.38 17.10
CA PHE A 186 -0.06 11.90 17.97
C PHE A 186 0.99 13.00 18.24
N PRO A 187 0.67 14.04 19.04
CA PRO A 187 1.59 15.17 19.25
C PRO A 187 2.92 14.80 19.91
N PHE A 188 2.95 13.73 20.72
CA PHE A 188 4.18 13.24 21.38
C PHE A 188 5.29 12.83 20.39
N LEU A 189 4.95 12.65 19.11
CA LEU A 189 5.93 12.38 18.07
C LEU A 189 6.96 13.52 17.93
N PHE A 190 6.60 14.77 18.26
CA PHE A 190 7.55 15.87 18.25
C PHE A 190 8.64 15.73 19.32
N ASP A 191 8.29 15.19 20.49
CA ASP A 191 9.23 15.01 21.60
C ASP A 191 10.24 13.89 21.31
N LEU A 192 9.81 12.87 20.56
CA LEU A 192 10.63 11.73 20.15
C LEU A 192 11.75 12.07 19.16
N ASN A 193 11.61 13.16 18.41
CA ASN A 193 12.61 13.58 17.43
C ASN A 193 14.00 13.80 18.06
N SER A 194 14.03 14.10 19.36
CA SER A 194 15.26 14.29 20.12
C SER A 194 16.04 13.01 20.39
N LEU A 195 15.38 11.84 20.36
CA LEU A 195 15.95 10.54 20.73
C LEU A 195 16.49 9.74 19.54
N HIS A 196 15.94 9.95 18.35
CA HIS A 196 16.28 9.19 17.16
C HIS A 196 16.81 10.13 16.07
N HIS A 197 18.13 10.33 16.04
CA HIS A 197 18.79 11.24 15.09
C HIS A 197 18.64 10.84 13.60
N SER A 198 18.17 9.62 13.31
CA SER A 198 18.04 9.07 11.95
C SER A 198 16.62 9.03 11.40
N SER A 199 15.58 9.23 12.21
CA SER A 199 14.19 9.14 11.73
C SER A 199 13.63 10.51 11.40
N SER A 200 13.35 10.74 10.12
CA SER A 200 12.80 12.00 9.64
C SER A 200 11.28 12.01 9.72
N LEU A 201 10.72 13.15 10.14
CA LEU A 201 9.31 13.47 9.87
C LEU A 201 9.19 14.04 8.45
N TYR A 202 8.14 13.60 7.76
CA TYR A 202 7.83 13.96 6.37
C TYR A 202 6.71 15.00 6.30
N ASP A 203 6.56 15.60 5.12
CA ASP A 203 5.53 16.61 4.83
C ASP A 203 5.58 17.75 5.83
N ASN A 204 6.70 18.49 5.85
CA ASN A 204 6.90 19.60 6.77
C ASN A 204 6.67 19.23 8.25
N LYS A 205 7.14 18.04 8.65
CA LYS A 205 7.01 17.47 10.00
C LYS A 205 5.59 17.06 10.43
N ARG A 206 4.69 16.79 9.48
CA ARG A 206 3.31 16.37 9.79
C ARG A 206 3.14 14.87 9.86
N LEU A 207 4.01 14.11 9.20
CA LEU A 207 3.85 12.68 9.01
C LEU A 207 5.07 11.92 9.55
N ALA A 208 4.84 10.98 10.45
CA ALA A 208 5.87 10.05 10.91
C ALA A 208 5.69 8.69 10.24
N LEU A 209 6.75 8.19 9.60
CA LEU A 209 6.76 6.84 9.04
C LEU A 209 6.74 5.80 10.17
N ALA A 210 5.85 4.82 10.11
CA ALA A 210 5.77 3.75 11.11
C ALA A 210 5.81 2.37 10.46
N CYS A 211 6.44 1.40 11.12
CA CYS A 211 6.27 0.00 10.78
C CYS A 211 4.89 -0.49 11.24
N ASP A 212 4.43 -1.63 10.69
CA ASP A 212 3.11 -2.18 11.01
C ASP A 212 2.90 -2.35 12.52
N HIS A 213 3.89 -2.91 13.23
CA HIS A 213 3.78 -3.14 14.67
C HIS A 213 3.53 -1.84 15.45
N CYS A 214 4.34 -0.81 15.19
CA CYS A 214 4.21 0.47 15.87
C CYS A 214 2.92 1.21 15.47
N PHE A 215 2.56 1.15 14.18
CA PHE A 215 1.34 1.77 13.68
C PHE A 215 0.10 1.18 14.36
N TYR A 216 -0.05 -0.15 14.36
CA TYR A 216 -1.21 -0.80 14.97
C TYR A 216 -1.22 -0.67 16.49
N ALA A 217 -0.06 -0.74 17.16
CA ALA A 217 0.03 -0.53 18.59
C ALA A 217 -0.50 0.86 19.01
N LEU A 218 -0.13 1.91 18.27
CA LEU A 218 -0.63 3.27 18.53
C LEU A 218 -2.07 3.46 18.09
N LEU A 219 -2.48 2.89 16.96
CA LEU A 219 -3.85 2.98 16.46
C LEU A 219 -4.85 2.37 17.44
N PHE A 220 -4.56 1.19 18.02
CA PHE A 220 -5.45 0.58 19.00
C PHE A 220 -5.56 1.43 20.27
N GLN A 221 -4.44 1.96 20.78
CA GLN A 221 -4.47 2.88 21.92
C GLN A 221 -5.26 4.15 21.61
N TYR A 222 -5.11 4.70 20.40
CA TYR A 222 -5.88 5.86 19.95
C TYR A 222 -7.38 5.57 19.97
N ILE A 223 -7.80 4.45 19.39
CA ILE A 223 -9.21 4.02 19.36
C ILE A 223 -9.76 3.87 20.79
N ASP A 224 -8.98 3.31 21.71
CA ASP A 224 -9.39 3.18 23.11
C ASP A 224 -9.52 4.53 23.82
N TYR A 225 -8.65 5.50 23.51
CA TYR A 225 -8.76 6.86 24.02
C TYR A 225 -9.96 7.61 23.45
N GLU A 226 -10.25 7.45 22.16
CA GLU A 226 -11.45 8.00 21.50
C GLU A 226 -12.72 7.47 22.17
N LYS A 227 -12.84 6.15 22.36
CA LYS A 227 -13.99 5.52 23.04
C LYS A 227 -14.21 6.04 24.47
N LYS A 228 -13.13 6.43 25.15
CA LYS A 228 -13.14 6.97 26.51
C LYS A 228 -13.24 8.50 26.55
N ASN A 229 -13.35 9.17 25.40
CA ASN A 229 -13.35 10.63 25.27
C ASN A 229 -12.17 11.31 25.98
N VAL A 230 -10.98 10.69 25.93
CA VAL A 230 -9.77 11.27 26.52
C VAL A 230 -9.23 12.34 25.57
N SER A 231 -9.09 13.58 26.04
CA SER A 231 -8.52 14.67 25.23
C SER A 231 -7.08 14.36 24.81
N THR A 232 -6.68 14.82 23.62
CA THR A 232 -5.36 14.53 23.02
C THR A 232 -4.19 14.79 23.97
N GLU A 233 -4.24 15.90 24.70
CA GLU A 233 -3.20 16.31 25.68
C GLU A 233 -3.04 15.35 26.86
N LYS A 234 -4.08 14.57 27.19
CA LYS A 234 -4.07 13.62 28.32
C LYS A 234 -3.65 12.22 27.90
N ARG A 235 -3.52 11.95 26.60
CA ARG A 235 -3.21 10.62 26.07
C ARG A 235 -1.74 10.28 26.33
N LYS A 236 -1.51 9.11 26.89
CA LYS A 236 -0.16 8.55 27.08
C LYS A 236 -0.04 7.28 26.27
N TYR A 237 0.75 7.35 25.21
CA TYR A 237 0.95 6.22 24.32
C TYR A 237 2.16 5.39 24.76
N LYS A 238 2.10 4.08 24.53
CA LYS A 238 3.21 3.14 24.68
C LYS A 238 3.55 2.57 23.31
N TRP A 239 4.77 2.79 22.83
CA TRP A 239 5.22 2.34 21.50
C TRP A 239 6.41 1.39 21.54
N TYR A 240 6.93 1.09 22.72
CA TYR A 240 7.93 0.07 22.96
C TYR A 240 7.32 -1.08 23.75
N VAL A 241 7.69 -2.30 23.40
CA VAL A 241 7.42 -3.48 24.21
C VAL A 241 8.57 -3.58 25.19
N GLU A 242 8.33 -3.32 26.48
CA GLU A 242 9.19 -3.87 27.53
C GLU A 242 9.02 -5.39 27.47
N TYR A 243 9.91 -6.07 26.77
CA TYR A 243 10.10 -7.49 27.07
C TYR A 243 10.56 -7.54 28.52
N PRO A 244 9.86 -8.26 29.42
CA PRO A 244 10.45 -8.59 30.70
C PRO A 244 11.73 -9.35 30.37
N ILE A 245 12.88 -8.70 30.54
CA ILE A 245 14.14 -9.42 30.69
C ILE A 245 13.92 -10.17 31.99
N GLU A 246 13.43 -11.41 31.90
CA GLU A 246 13.52 -12.33 33.01
C GLU A 246 14.98 -12.27 33.44
N LYS A 247 15.17 -11.85 34.69
CA LYS A 247 16.46 -11.70 35.33
C LYS A 247 17.29 -12.97 35.08
N MET A 248 18.16 -12.95 34.08
CA MET A 248 19.38 -13.74 34.10
C MET A 248 20.32 -13.07 35.10
N THR A 249 19.92 -13.13 36.37
CA THR A 249 20.82 -12.90 37.49
C THR A 249 21.88 -13.99 37.45
N SER A 250 23.13 -13.54 37.31
CA SER A 250 24.30 -14.06 38.00
C SER A 250 24.44 -15.59 38.09
N MET A 251 25.24 -16.16 37.19
CA MET A 251 26.16 -17.23 37.56
C MET A 251 27.49 -16.99 36.85
N GLU A 252 28.46 -16.55 37.65
CA GLU A 252 29.88 -16.88 37.62
C GLU A 252 30.55 -17.11 36.26
N MET A 253 31.50 -16.26 35.90
CA MET A 253 32.84 -16.73 35.53
C MET A 253 33.87 -15.68 35.92
N SER A 254 34.40 -15.85 37.14
CA SER A 254 35.80 -15.57 37.41
C SER A 254 36.66 -16.58 36.66
N TYR A 255 37.48 -16.11 35.71
CA TYR A 255 38.76 -16.71 35.34
C TYR A 255 39.71 -15.58 34.94
#